data_AF-G5PZ76-F1
#
_entry.id   AF-G5PZ76-F1
#
_cell.length_a   1.000
_cell.length_b   1.000
_cell.length_c   1.000
_cell.angle_alpha   90.00
_cell.angle_beta   90.00
_cell.angle_gamma   90.00
#
_symmetry.space_group_name_H-M   'P 1'
#
loop_
_entity.id
_entity.type
_entity.pdbx_description
1 polymer ?
#
loop_
_entity_poly.entity_id
_entity_poly.type
_entity_poly.pdbx_seq_one_letter_code
_entity_poly.pdbx_strand_id
1 'polypeptide(L)' 'MQTSPLLTQLMEALRCLPGVGPKSAQRMAFTLLQRDR' A
#
# COMPACT_ATOMS: atom_id res chain seq x y z
N MET A 1 -12.40 -1.82 9.02
CA MET A 1 -12.02 -1.92 7.59
C MET A 1 -11.17 -3.17 7.43
N GLN A 2 -11.70 -4.26 6.89
CA GLN A 2 -10.90 -5.45 6.58
C GLN A 2 -10.05 -5.13 5.33
N THR A 3 -8.83 -4.66 5.53
CA THR A 3 -7.84 -4.67 4.46
C THR A 3 -7.45 -6.11 4.22
N SER A 4 -7.58 -6.58 2.98
CA SER A 4 -7.11 -7.92 2.59
C SER A 4 -5.69 -8.15 3.13
N PRO A 5 -5.36 -9.33 3.67
CA PRO A 5 -4.01 -9.60 4.19
C PRO A 5 -2.91 -9.32 3.15
N LEU A 6 -3.21 -9.48 1.86
CA LEU A 6 -2.33 -9.12 0.74
C LEU A 6 -2.09 -7.62 0.62
N LEU A 7 -3.10 -6.79 0.89
CA LEU A 7 -2.97 -5.33 0.87
C LEU A 7 -2.07 -4.86 2.02
N THR A 8 -2.19 -5.49 3.19
CA THR A 8 -1.33 -5.19 4.34
C THR A 8 0.13 -5.54 4.03
N GLN A 9 0.39 -6.71 3.45
CA GLN A 9 1.75 -7.10 3.01
C GLN A 9 2.31 -6.15 1.95
N LEU A 10 1.49 -5.72 0.97
CA LEU A 10 1.90 -4.73 -0.02
C LEU A 10 2.27 -3.39 0.64
N MET A 11 1.46 -2.92 1.59
CA MET A 11 1.77 -1.70 2.33
C MET A 11 3.04 -1.84 3.17
N GLU A 12 3.30 -2.99 3.77
CA GLU A 12 4.55 -3.26 4.50
C GLU A 12 5.77 -3.28 3.58
N ALA A 13 5.69 -3.93 2.42
CA ALA A 13 6.75 -3.92 1.42
C ALA A 13 7.07 -2.49 0.92
N LEU A 14 6.04 -1.65 0.75
CA LEU A 14 6.20 -0.25 0.35
C LEU A 14 6.85 0.61 1.45
N ARG A 15 6.66 0.27 2.73
CA ARG A 15 7.27 1.00 3.87
C ARG A 15 8.78 0.81 3.99
N CYS A 16 9.36 -0.20 3.35
CA CYS A 16 10.82 -0.37 3.30
C CYS A 16 11.52 0.67 2.42
N LEU A 17 10.77 1.44 1.62
CA LEU A 17 11.32 2.47 0.75
C LEU A 17 11.62 3.76 1.54
N PRO A 18 12.77 4.41 1.30
CA PRO A 18 13.11 5.66 1.96
C PRO A 18 12.08 6.74 1.61
N GLY A 19 11.53 7.40 2.64
CA GLY A 19 10.52 8.44 2.48
C GLY A 19 9.07 7.93 2.33
N VAL A 20 8.84 6.62 2.38
CA VAL A 20 7.47 6.05 2.32
C VAL A 20 6.93 5.77 3.72
N GLY A 21 6.19 6.74 4.27
CA GLY A 21 5.44 6.56 5.52
C GLY A 21 4.15 5.74 5.34
N PRO A 22 3.45 5.36 6.43
CA PRO A 22 2.26 4.50 6.38
C PRO A 22 1.14 5.10 5.52
N LYS A 23 0.95 6.43 5.56
CA LYS A 23 -0.04 7.14 4.74
C LYS A 23 0.33 7.16 3.25
N SER A 24 1.63 7.17 2.94
CA SER A 24 2.13 7.10 1.56
C SER A 24 2.03 5.69 1.01
N ALA A 25 2.41 4.67 1.80
CA ALA A 25 2.26 3.26 1.44
C ALA A 25 0.79 2.90 1.16
N GLN A 26 -0.13 3.38 2.00
CA GLN A 26 -1.56 3.21 1.78
C GLN A 26 -2.01 3.86 0.46
N ARG A 27 -1.61 5.12 0.21
CA ARG A 27 -1.95 5.82 -1.06
C ARG A 27 -1.42 5.06 -2.27
N MET A 28 -0.17 4.61 -2.23
CA MET A 28 0.46 3.84 -3.30
C MET A 28 -0.28 2.51 -3.56
N ALA A 29 -0.63 1.76 -2.52
CA ALA A 29 -1.40 0.53 -2.64
C ALA A 29 -2.78 0.76 -3.29
N PHE A 30 -3.49 1.82 -2.89
CA PHE A 30 -4.77 2.18 -3.52
C PHE A 30 -4.62 2.71 -4.95
N THR A 31 -3.54 3.43 -5.28
CA THR A 31 -3.26 3.88 -6.65
C THR A 31 -3.00 2.70 -7.58
N LEU A 32 -2.29 1.66 -7.14
CA LEU A 32 -2.08 0.44 -7.93
C LEU A 32 -3.40 -0.28 -8.21
N LEU A 33 -4.22 -0.47 -7.18
CA LEU A 33 -5.55 -1.10 -7.33
C LEU A 33 -6.53 -0.30 -8.20
N GLN A 34 -6.41 1.03 -8.25
CA GLN A 34 -7.22 1.87 -9.13
C GLN A 34 -6.72 1.88 -10.58
N ARG A 35 -5.44 1.59 -10.83
CA ARG A 35 -4.86 1.54 -12.17
C ARG A 35 -5.08 0.19 -12.87
N ASP A 36 -5.16 -0.89 -12.11
CA ASP A 36 -5.47 -2.25 -12.60
C ASP A 36 -6.99 -2.56 -12.62
N ARG A 37 -7.84 -1.54 -12.49
CA ARG A 37 -9.29 -1.62 -12.72
C ARG A 37 -9.63 -1.08 -14.11
#